data_AF-X1L2M5-F1
#
_entry.id   AF-X1L2M5-F1
#
_cell.length_a   1.000
_cell.length_b   1.000
_cell.length_c   1.000
_cell.angle_alpha   90.00
_cell.angle_beta   90.00
_cell.angle_gamma   90.00
#
_symmetry.space_group_name_H-M   'P 1'
#
loop_
_entity.id
_entity.type
_entity.pdbx_description
1 polymer ?
#
loop_
_entity_poly.entity_id
_entity_poly.type
_entity_poly.pdbx_seq_one_letter_code
_entity_poly.pdbx_strand_id
1 'polypeptide(L)'
;AHPRNRTRAKIIKEIIKDKFSDVIDIDPEGKNDLHRLFWTIMLGDFISYYIAIRTNIDPMPVKRIDYLKKRLVGSNLNMLH
;
A
#
# COMPACT_ATOMS: atom_id res chain seq x y z
N ALA A 1 3.60 -14.90 11.14
CA ALA A 1 4.34 -13.64 11.42
C ALA A 1 5.42 -13.88 12.48
N HIS A 2 6.58 -13.21 12.37
CA HIS A 2 7.65 -13.27 13.37
C HIS A 2 7.23 -12.62 14.70
N PRO A 3 7.58 -13.16 15.88
CA PRO A 3 7.18 -12.60 17.19
C PRO A 3 7.50 -11.12 17.36
N ARG A 4 8.70 -10.68 16.95
CA ARG A 4 9.11 -9.26 16.97
C ARG A 4 8.15 -8.34 16.22
N ASN A 5 7.59 -8.78 15.09
CA ASN A 5 6.68 -7.95 14.30
C ASN A 5 5.31 -7.80 14.99
N ARG A 6 4.84 -8.84 15.69
CA ARG A 6 3.62 -8.74 16.51
C ARG A 6 3.79 -7.76 17.66
N THR A 7 4.93 -7.80 18.36
CA THR A 7 5.22 -6.84 19.44
C THR A 7 5.25 -5.41 18.90
N ARG A 8 5.88 -5.19 17.73
CA ARG A 8 5.91 -3.87 17.09
C ARG A 8 4.50 -3.35 16.78
N ALA A 9 3.62 -4.19 16.23
CA ALA A 9 2.25 -3.80 15.93
C ALA A 9 1.48 -3.36 17.19
N LYS A 10 1.61 -4.11 18.29
CA LYS A 10 1.00 -3.76 19.59
C LYS A 10 1.48 -2.41 20.11
N ILE A 11 2.80 -2.20 20.13
CA ILE A 11 3.40 -0.93 20.60
C ILE A 11 2.94 0.24 19.72
N ILE A 12 2.90 0.06 18.39
CA ILE A 12 2.41 1.12 17.48
C ILE A 12 0.96 1.47 17.80
N LYS A 13 0.10 0.46 18.00
CA LYS A 13 -1.30 0.68 18.37
C LYS A 13 -1.43 1.50 19.65
N GLU A 14 -0.63 1.19 20.67
CA GLU A 14 -0.59 1.96 21.93
C GLU A 14 -0.13 3.41 21.72
N ILE A 15 0.84 3.66 20.85
CA ILE A 15 1.37 5.01 20.57
C ILE A 15 0.34 5.88 19.83
N ILE A 16 -0.48 5.28 18.95
CA ILE A 16 -1.38 6.02 18.07
C ILE A 16 -2.84 6.03 18.53
N LYS A 17 -3.19 5.26 19.58
CA LYS A 17 -4.59 5.06 20.02
C LYS A 17 -5.36 6.37 20.26
N ASP A 18 -4.68 7.42 20.74
CA ASP A 18 -5.30 8.72 21.06
C ASP A 18 -5.20 9.73 19.91
N LYS A 19 -4.57 9.36 18.77
CA LYS A 19 -4.35 10.25 17.61
C LYS A 19 -5.36 10.04 16.49
N PHE A 20 -6.09 8.92 16.50
CA PHE A 20 -7.04 8.56 15.47
C PHE A 20 -8.37 8.18 16.12
N SER A 21 -9.46 8.43 15.41
CA SER A 21 -10.81 8.08 15.88
C SER A 21 -11.03 6.57 16.02
N ASP A 22 -10.32 5.77 15.20
CA ASP A 22 -10.42 4.32 15.22
C ASP A 22 -9.14 3.67 14.67
N VAL A 23 -8.84 2.45 15.12
CA VAL A 23 -7.73 1.62 14.65
C VAL A 23 -8.22 0.19 14.45
N ILE A 24 -8.22 -0.24 13.20
CA ILE A 24 -8.69 -1.56 12.78
C ILE A 24 -7.50 -2.50 12.61
N ASP A 25 -7.49 -3.60 13.35
CA ASP A 25 -6.52 -4.70 13.16
C ASP A 25 -7.10 -5.70 12.15
N ILE A 26 -6.29 -6.10 11.17
CA ILE A 26 -6.69 -7.05 10.13
C ILE A 26 -5.62 -8.14 10.05
N ASP A 27 -6.04 -9.39 10.26
CA ASP A 27 -5.21 -10.56 10.01
C ASP A 27 -5.46 -11.10 8.60
N PRO A 28 -4.41 -11.31 7.79
CA PRO A 28 -4.58 -11.85 6.44
C PRO A 28 -5.18 -13.25 6.40
N GLU A 29 -6.19 -13.46 5.57
CA GLU A 29 -6.75 -14.79 5.34
C GLU A 29 -5.86 -15.64 4.43
N GLY A 30 -5.84 -16.94 4.69
CA GLY A 30 -5.22 -17.92 3.79
C GLY A 30 -4.39 -19.00 4.47
N LYS A 31 -4.34 -20.16 3.81
CA LYS A 31 -3.68 -21.38 4.32
C LYS A 31 -2.15 -21.34 4.27
N ASN A 32 -1.57 -20.52 3.39
CA ASN A 32 -0.13 -20.39 3.20
C ASN A 32 0.27 -18.92 3.01
N ASP A 33 1.58 -18.65 3.01
CA ASP A 33 2.12 -17.28 2.92
C ASP A 33 1.76 -16.59 1.60
N LEU A 34 1.75 -17.32 0.49
CA LEU A 34 1.43 -16.76 -0.83
C LEU A 34 -0.03 -16.30 -0.90
N HIS A 35 -0.96 -17.10 -0.38
CA HIS A 35 -2.37 -16.73 -0.29
C HIS A 35 -2.54 -15.50 0.60
N ARG A 36 -1.96 -15.49 1.80
CA ARG A 36 -2.02 -14.32 2.70
C ARG A 36 -1.46 -13.05 2.06
N LEU A 37 -0.39 -13.17 1.28
CA LEU A 37 0.18 -12.06 0.52
C LEU A 37 -0.82 -11.50 -0.49
N PHE A 38 -1.36 -12.34 -1.37
CA PHE A 38 -2.32 -11.89 -2.38
C PHE A 38 -3.61 -11.36 -1.77
N TRP A 39 -4.12 -12.00 -0.72
CA TRP A 39 -5.30 -11.51 0.00
C TRP A 39 -5.08 -10.10 0.54
N THR A 40 -3.93 -9.85 1.15
CA THR A 40 -3.59 -8.52 1.70
C THR A 40 -3.45 -7.47 0.60
N ILE A 41 -2.81 -7.82 -0.53
CA ILE A 41 -2.67 -6.93 -1.69
C ILE A 41 -4.05 -6.55 -2.23
N MET A 42 -4.91 -7.54 -2.50
CA MET A 42 -6.24 -7.30 -3.05
C MET A 42 -7.10 -6.45 -2.11
N LEU A 43 -7.06 -6.72 -0.81
CA LEU A 43 -7.77 -5.91 0.18
C LEU A 43 -7.30 -4.45 0.14
N GLY A 44 -5.99 -4.21 0.12
CA GLY A 44 -5.42 -2.87 0.04
C GLY A 44 -5.80 -2.12 -1.24
N ASP A 45 -5.83 -2.82 -2.38
CA ASP A 45 -6.23 -2.26 -3.67
C ASP A 45 -7.70 -1.84 -3.67
N PHE A 46 -8.61 -2.70 -3.16
CA PHE A 46 -10.04 -2.37 -3.08
C PHE A 46 -10.33 -1.23 -2.10
N ILE A 47 -9.66 -1.19 -0.95
CA ILE A 47 -9.79 -0.08 0.01
C ILE A 47 -9.36 1.24 -0.67
N SER A 48 -8.21 1.24 -1.32
CA SER A 48 -7.68 2.43 -2.00
C SER A 48 -8.61 2.90 -3.12
N TYR A 49 -9.11 1.98 -3.93
CA TYR A 49 -10.06 2.25 -5.00
C TYR A 49 -11.39 2.83 -4.46
N TYR A 50 -11.93 2.23 -3.40
CA TYR A 50 -13.17 2.70 -2.78
C TYR A 50 -13.03 4.12 -2.22
N ILE A 51 -11.91 4.41 -1.53
CA ILE A 51 -11.63 5.76 -1.01
C ILE A 51 -11.53 6.77 -2.16
N ALA A 52 -10.89 6.42 -3.28
CA ALA A 52 -10.79 7.31 -4.44
C ALA A 52 -12.17 7.69 -4.99
N ILE A 53 -13.07 6.71 -5.15
CA ILE A 53 -14.47 6.96 -5.55
C ILE A 53 -15.17 7.86 -4.53
N ARG A 54 -15.08 7.54 -3.24
CA ARG A 54 -15.75 8.29 -2.17
C ARG A 54 -15.27 9.73 -2.04
N THR A 55 -14.03 10.00 -2.42
CA THR A 55 -13.40 11.33 -2.37
C THR A 55 -13.46 12.08 -3.70
N ASN A 56 -14.09 11.50 -4.74
CA ASN A 56 -14.09 12.02 -6.11
C ASN A 56 -12.67 12.29 -6.66
N ILE A 57 -11.68 11.53 -6.19
CA ILE A 57 -10.33 11.54 -6.73
C ILE A 57 -10.26 10.45 -7.79
N ASP A 58 -9.83 10.80 -9.01
CA ASP A 58 -9.57 9.80 -10.04
C ASP A 58 -8.37 8.93 -9.65
N PRO A 59 -8.55 7.61 -9.42
CA PRO A 59 -7.46 6.72 -9.04
C PRO A 59 -6.54 6.33 -10.21
N MET A 60 -6.95 6.59 -11.46
CA MET A 60 -6.27 6.07 -12.65
C MET A 60 -5.00 6.86 -13.02
N PRO A 61 -4.94 8.21 -12.93
CA PRO A 61 -3.76 8.99 -13.27
C PRO A 61 -2.75 9.01 -12.12
N VAL A 62 -1.70 8.19 -12.23
CA VAL A 62 -0.56 8.27 -11.32
C VAL A 62 0.50 9.19 -11.90
N LYS A 63 0.23 10.51 -11.93
CA LYS A 63 1.08 11.54 -12.57
C LYS A 63 2.58 11.44 -12.21
N ARG A 64 2.89 11.03 -10.97
CA ARG A 64 4.27 10.81 -10.51
C ARG A 64 4.95 9.63 -11.20
N ILE A 65 4.22 8.53 -11.42
CA ILE A 65 4.73 7.37 -12.18
C ILE A 65 4.86 7.73 -13.66
N ASP A 66 3.93 8.49 -14.22
CA ASP A 66 4.05 8.95 -15.61
C ASP A 66 5.28 9.83 -15.81
N TYR A 67 5.53 10.75 -14.86
CA TYR A 67 6.74 11.56 -14.85
C TYR A 67 8.01 10.70 -14.75
N LEU A 68 8.04 9.72 -13.85
CA LEU A 68 9.15 8.79 -13.72
C LEU A 68 9.40 8.00 -15.01
N LYS A 69 8.34 7.42 -15.60
CA LYS A 69 8.41 6.67 -16.86
C LYS A 69 8.98 7.54 -17.98
N LYS A 70 8.52 8.79 -18.11
CA LYS A 70 9.06 9.75 -19.10
C LYS A 70 10.54 10.04 -18.90
N ARG A 71 10.98 10.24 -17.65
CA ARG A 71 12.40 10.45 -17.33
C ARG A 71 13.28 9.25 -17.66
N LEU A 72 12.81 8.04 -17.35
CA LEU A 72 13.55 6.79 -17.62
C LEU A 72 13.70 6.53 -19.13
N VAL A 73 12.70 6.87 -19.95
CA VAL A 73 12.83 6.80 -21.41
C VAL A 73 13.90 7.77 -21.93
N GLY A 74 13.95 8.99 -21.38
CA GLY A 74 15.01 9.97 -21.72
C GLY A 74 16.41 9.54 -21.27
N SER A 75 16.53 8.75 -20.20
CA SER A 75 17.81 8.18 -19.75
C SER A 75 18.36 7.11 -20.70
N ASN A 76 17.50 6.40 -21.45
CA ASN A 76 17.92 5.37 -22.41
C ASN A 76 18.42 5.93 -23.75
N LEU A 77 18.08 7.17 -24.12
CA LEU A 77 18.51 7.80 -25.38
C LEU A 77 19.94 8.37 -25.31
N ASN A 78 20.46 8.65 -24.11
CA ASN A 78 21.83 9.15 -23.91
C ASN A 78 22.91 8.06 -23.95
N MET A 79 22.56 6.80 -24.24
CA MET A 79 23.49 5.68 -24.40
C MET A 79 23.68 5.28 -25.88
N LEU A 80 23.06 6.00 -26.82
CA LEU A 80 23.16 5.78 -28.27
C LEU A 80 24.00 6.83 -29.01
N HIS A 81 24.84 7.58 -28.30
CA HIS A 81 25.88 8.44 -28.88
C HIS A 81 27.23 8.12 -28.26
#